data_AF-A0A366HUW4-F1
#
_entry.id   AF-A0A366HUW4-F1
#
_cell.length_a   1.000
_cell.length_b   1.000
_cell.length_c   1.000
_cell.angle_alpha   90.00
_cell.angle_beta   90.00
_cell.angle_gamma   90.00
#
_symmetry.space_group_name_H-M   'P 1'
#
loop_
_entity.id
_entity.type
_entity.pdbx_description
1 polymer ?
#
loop_
_entity_poly.entity_id
_entity_poly.type
_entity_poly.pdbx_seq_one_letter_code
_entity_poly.pdbx_strand_id
1 'polypeptide(L)'
;MIKTYEIAGKFEHEANAASLLYAPPAKPLTFRKTMRYIFDYEGDESALDAFVSKVLVDAISQEEHHDGTPLWPNANLILDYGMKGGALDLEKEAILSYYRTLSQPAFTLKKLTLKTRLYVFGQGAEPSIFVRDIVNPAIHTHEVLKAA
;
A
#
# COMPACT_ATOMS: atom_id res chain seq x y z
N MET A 1 -5.89 -0.59 -18.43
CA MET A 1 -4.58 -1.20 -18.08
C MET A 1 -4.41 -1.08 -16.59
N ILE A 2 -3.81 -2.07 -15.94
CA ILE A 2 -3.57 -2.00 -14.49
C ILE A 2 -2.08 -1.80 -14.26
N LYS A 3 -1.72 -0.71 -13.56
CA LYS A 3 -0.35 -0.47 -13.09
C LYS A 3 -0.38 -0.21 -11.59
N THR A 4 0.61 -0.77 -10.89
CA THR A 4 0.72 -0.63 -9.44
C THR A 4 2.02 0.05 -9.07
N TYR A 5 1.92 1.01 -8.16
CA TYR A 5 3.05 1.69 -7.55
C TYR A 5 3.05 1.38 -6.06
N GLU A 6 4.20 0.96 -5.54
CA GLU A 6 4.42 0.80 -4.11
C GLU A 6 5.40 1.87 -3.63
N ILE A 7 4.96 2.73 -2.71
CA ILE A 7 5.75 3.82 -2.17
C ILE A 7 6.27 3.43 -0.79
N ALA A 8 7.59 3.51 -0.62
CA ALA A 8 8.30 3.15 0.60
C ALA A 8 9.17 4.31 1.10
N GLY A 9 9.32 4.43 2.42
CA GLY A 9 10.26 5.37 3.02
C GLY A 9 11.71 4.89 2.91
N LYS A 10 12.59 5.75 2.38
CA LYS A 10 14.03 5.49 2.22
C LYS A 10 14.75 5.31 3.55
N PHE A 11 14.31 6.04 4.57
CA PHE A 11 14.94 6.09 5.88
C PHE A 11 14.16 5.31 6.96
N GLU A 12 13.08 4.64 6.56
CA GLU A 12 12.30 3.83 7.49
C GLU A 12 13.01 2.52 7.78
N HIS A 13 13.08 2.18 9.06
CA HIS A 13 13.60 0.91 9.54
C HIS A 13 12.45 0.03 10.04
N GLU A 14 12.75 -1.26 10.18
CA GLU A 14 11.81 -2.21 10.76
C GLU A 14 11.39 -1.77 12.18
N ALA A 15 10.08 -1.61 12.40
CA ALA A 15 9.49 -1.26 13.68
C ALA A 15 9.04 -2.52 14.43
N ASN A 16 8.87 -2.42 15.75
CA ASN A 16 8.39 -3.55 16.56
C ASN A 16 6.91 -3.84 16.27
N ALA A 17 6.59 -5.07 15.84
CA ALA A 17 5.22 -5.46 15.47
C ALA A 17 4.24 -5.51 16.65
N ALA A 18 4.73 -5.55 17.89
CA ALA A 18 3.87 -5.43 19.07
C ALA A 18 3.10 -4.10 19.11
N SER A 19 3.56 -3.05 18.41
CA SER A 19 2.83 -1.77 18.32
C SER A 19 1.59 -1.84 17.42
N LEU A 20 1.44 -2.90 16.62
CA LEU A 20 0.30 -3.10 15.72
C LEU A 20 -0.80 -3.99 16.31
N LEU A 21 -0.51 -4.69 17.41
CA LEU A 21 -1.32 -5.79 17.91
C LEU A 21 -1.90 -5.47 19.30
N TYR A 22 -3.06 -6.03 19.61
CA TYR A 22 -3.67 -5.86 20.95
C TYR A 22 -2.88 -6.58 22.04
N ALA A 23 -2.16 -7.64 21.68
CA ALA A 23 -1.25 -8.37 22.55
C ALA A 23 0.09 -8.61 21.83
N PRO A 24 1.22 -8.58 22.54
CA PRO A 24 2.51 -8.88 21.93
C PRO A 24 2.53 -10.27 21.28
N PRO A 25 3.23 -10.43 20.15
CA PRO A 25 3.40 -11.75 19.52
C PRO A 25 4.22 -12.67 20.43
N ALA A 26 4.01 -13.98 20.32
CA ALA A 26 4.69 -14.98 21.14
C ALA A 26 6.22 -15.00 20.93
N LYS A 27 6.67 -14.53 19.76
CA LYS A 27 8.09 -14.32 19.41
C LYS A 27 8.28 -12.87 18.98
N PRO A 28 9.48 -12.30 19.16
CA PRO A 28 9.78 -10.96 18.63
C PRO A 28 9.57 -10.93 17.11
N LEU A 29 8.72 -10.01 16.66
CA LEU A 29 8.45 -9.74 15.25
C LEU A 29 8.69 -8.26 14.99
N THR A 30 9.15 -7.95 13.79
CA THR A 30 9.29 -6.58 13.31
C THR A 30 8.51 -6.40 12.01
N PHE A 31 8.28 -5.16 11.60
CA PHE A 31 7.53 -4.88 10.38
C PHE A 31 8.00 -3.64 9.63
N ARG A 32 7.67 -3.60 8.33
CA ARG A 32 7.66 -2.39 7.50
C ARG A 32 6.28 -2.20 6.89
N LYS A 33 5.90 -0.94 6.70
CA LYS A 33 4.62 -0.54 6.09
C LYS A 33 4.90 0.28 4.84
N THR A 34 4.17 0.02 3.77
CA THR A 34 4.22 0.79 2.51
C THR A 34 2.80 1.11 2.03
N MET A 35 2.69 2.06 1.11
CA MET A 35 1.43 2.39 0.44
C MET A 35 1.46 1.90 -1.00
N ARG A 36 0.40 1.21 -1.41
CA ARG A 36 0.20 0.71 -2.77
C ARG A 36 -0.92 1.46 -3.45
N TYR A 37 -0.64 1.96 -4.64
CA TYR A 37 -1.59 2.64 -5.51
C TYR A 37 -1.79 1.81 -6.76
N ILE A 38 -3.02 1.34 -6.96
CA ILE A 38 -3.39 0.49 -8.10
C ILE A 38 -4.27 1.35 -9.01
N PHE A 39 -3.72 1.70 -10.17
CA PHE A 39 -4.38 2.50 -11.19
C PHE A 39 -4.93 1.59 -12.28
N ASP A 40 -6.24 1.66 -12.50
CA ASP A 40 -6.85 1.23 -13.76
C ASP A 40 -7.01 2.46 -14.66
N TYR A 41 -6.30 2.47 -15.79
CA TYR A 41 -6.19 3.63 -16.66
C TYR A 41 -6.13 3.27 -18.14
N GLU A 42 -6.35 4.27 -18.99
CA GLU A 42 -6.15 4.24 -20.45
C GLU A 42 -5.24 5.41 -20.86
N GLY A 43 -4.55 5.29 -22.00
CA GLY A 43 -3.69 6.35 -22.53
C GLY A 43 -2.22 6.14 -22.20
N ASP A 44 -1.50 7.25 -22.03
CA ASP A 44 -0.04 7.25 -21.92
C ASP A 44 0.44 6.82 -20.51
N GLU A 45 1.24 5.74 -20.47
CA GLU A 45 1.85 5.24 -19.24
C GLU A 45 2.92 6.18 -18.69
N SER A 46 3.73 6.83 -19.54
CA SER A 46 4.75 7.77 -19.09
C SER A 46 4.13 9.01 -18.43
N ALA A 47 2.94 9.41 -18.87
CA ALA A 47 2.18 10.48 -18.24
C ALA A 47 1.63 10.06 -16.86
N LEU A 48 1.21 8.80 -16.70
CA LEU A 48 0.84 8.25 -15.40
C LEU A 48 2.04 8.20 -14.45
N ASP A 49 3.20 7.72 -14.93
CA ASP A 49 4.43 7.68 -14.14
C ASP A 49 4.80 9.08 -13.64
N ALA A 50 4.83 10.07 -14.53
CA ALA A 50 5.10 11.46 -14.17
C ALA A 50 4.07 12.03 -13.17
N PHE A 51 2.81 11.64 -13.27
CA PHE A 51 1.78 12.02 -12.30
C PHE A 51 2.07 11.43 -10.92
N VAL A 52 2.37 10.13 -10.83
CA VAL A 52 2.68 9.45 -9.56
C VAL A 52 3.91 10.06 -8.91
N SER A 53 5.01 10.18 -9.63
CA SER A 53 6.27 10.72 -9.09
C SER A 53 6.12 12.16 -8.60
N LYS A 54 5.21 12.94 -9.19
CA LYS A 54 4.95 14.32 -8.77
C LYS A 54 3.98 14.42 -7.60
N VAL A 55 2.93 13.61 -7.57
CA VAL A 55 1.79 13.79 -6.68
C VAL A 55 1.90 12.94 -5.42
N LEU A 56 2.48 11.74 -5.53
CA LEU A 56 2.42 10.73 -4.47
C LEU A 56 3.77 10.49 -3.80
N VAL A 57 4.88 10.87 -4.45
CA VAL A 57 6.23 10.60 -3.96
C VAL A 57 6.86 11.88 -3.42
N ASP A 58 7.24 11.87 -2.15
CA ASP A 58 8.24 12.81 -1.64
C ASP A 58 9.62 12.37 -2.12
N ALA A 59 10.18 13.07 -3.10
CA ALA A 59 11.48 12.76 -3.70
C ALA A 59 12.64 12.71 -2.69
N ILE A 60 12.52 13.37 -1.53
CA ILE A 60 13.56 13.36 -0.50
C ILE A 60 13.49 12.08 0.32
N SER A 61 12.33 11.77 0.88
CA SER A 61 12.18 10.73 1.90
C SER A 61 11.60 9.41 1.39
N GLN A 62 11.08 9.37 0.17
CA GLN A 62 10.38 8.22 -0.39
C GLN A 62 10.94 7.78 -1.74
N GLU A 63 10.68 6.53 -2.07
CA GLU A 63 10.95 5.89 -3.35
C GLU A 63 9.68 5.16 -3.83
N GLU A 64 9.45 5.21 -5.14
CA GLU A 64 8.40 4.44 -5.80
C GLU A 64 8.99 3.18 -6.43
N HIS A 65 8.23 2.09 -6.36
CA HIS A 65 8.55 0.81 -6.95
C HIS A 65 7.40 0.34 -7.82
N HIS A 66 7.73 -0.23 -8.97
CA HIS A 66 6.77 -0.58 -10.01
C HIS A 66 6.50 -2.09 -9.99
N ASP A 67 5.55 -2.54 -10.82
CA ASP A 67 5.34 -3.96 -11.17
C ASP A 67 4.80 -4.88 -10.05
N GLY A 68 4.46 -4.32 -8.89
CA GLY A 68 3.70 -5.00 -7.84
C GLY A 68 4.42 -6.14 -7.10
N THR A 69 5.66 -6.43 -7.46
CA THR A 69 6.51 -7.42 -6.78
C THR A 69 6.79 -6.95 -5.34
N PRO A 70 6.73 -7.86 -4.35
CA PRO A 70 7.06 -7.50 -2.97
C PRO A 70 8.50 -6.96 -2.82
N LEU A 71 8.67 -5.85 -2.14
CA LEU A 71 9.97 -5.19 -1.93
C LEU A 71 10.91 -5.99 -1.03
N TRP A 72 10.34 -6.66 -0.02
CA TRP A 72 11.08 -7.50 0.91
C TRP A 72 10.60 -8.95 0.82
N PRO A 73 11.11 -9.74 -0.15
CA PRO A 73 10.67 -11.12 -0.37
C PRO A 73 11.02 -12.07 0.79
N ASN A 74 11.95 -11.66 1.66
CA ASN A 74 12.32 -12.37 2.88
C ASN A 74 11.30 -12.18 4.02
N ALA A 75 10.30 -11.31 3.88
CA ALA A 75 9.21 -11.21 4.86
C ALA A 75 8.52 -12.57 5.06
N ASN A 76 8.17 -12.88 6.31
CA ASN A 76 7.47 -14.11 6.68
C ASN A 76 5.96 -14.00 6.44
N LEU A 77 5.42 -12.78 6.56
CA LEU A 77 4.04 -12.46 6.24
C LEU A 77 3.99 -11.19 5.40
N ILE A 78 3.17 -11.21 4.34
CA ILE A 78 2.83 -10.03 3.55
C ILE A 78 1.30 -9.89 3.56
N LEU A 79 0.81 -8.79 4.12
CA LEU A 79 -0.61 -8.48 4.24
C LEU A 79 -0.91 -7.15 3.53
N ASP A 80 -1.78 -7.20 2.53
CA ASP A 80 -2.36 -6.00 1.94
C ASP A 80 -3.73 -5.74 2.58
N TYR A 81 -4.02 -4.51 2.96
CA TYR A 81 -5.36 -4.10 3.38
C TYR A 81 -5.68 -2.68 2.94
N GLY A 82 -6.94 -2.38 2.69
CA GLY A 82 -7.36 -1.07 2.21
C GLY A 82 -8.88 -0.90 2.23
N MET A 83 -9.35 0.31 1.97
CA MET A 83 -10.77 0.64 2.04
C MET A 83 -11.61 -0.16 1.03
N LYS A 84 -12.76 -0.68 1.47
CA LYS A 84 -13.80 -1.22 0.58
C LYS A 84 -14.27 -0.13 -0.38
N GLY A 85 -14.72 -0.52 -1.57
CA GLY A 85 -15.13 0.44 -2.61
C GLY A 85 -16.21 1.45 -2.19
N GLY A 86 -17.10 1.08 -1.26
CA GLY A 86 -18.13 1.97 -0.72
C GLY A 86 -17.73 2.76 0.53
N ALA A 87 -16.53 2.55 1.07
CA ALA A 87 -16.04 3.28 2.23
C ALA A 87 -15.27 4.54 1.81
N LEU A 88 -15.37 5.60 2.62
CA LEU A 88 -14.69 6.87 2.37
C LEU A 88 -13.19 6.74 2.56
N ASP A 89 -12.43 7.10 1.54
CA ASP A 89 -10.96 7.14 1.57
C ASP A 89 -10.53 8.55 1.17
N LEU A 90 -10.19 9.38 2.16
CA LEU A 90 -9.91 10.81 1.96
C LEU A 90 -8.66 11.05 1.11
N GLU A 91 -7.65 10.18 1.22
CA GLU A 91 -6.43 10.27 0.42
C GLU A 91 -6.76 10.00 -1.06
N LYS A 92 -7.49 8.92 -1.33
CA LYS A 92 -7.99 8.62 -2.68
C LYS A 92 -8.83 9.78 -3.23
N GLU A 93 -9.75 10.34 -2.46
CA GLU A 93 -10.59 11.45 -2.92
C GLU A 93 -9.79 12.73 -3.19
N ALA A 94 -8.75 13.02 -2.40
CA ALA A 94 -7.87 14.16 -2.64
C ALA A 94 -7.10 14.00 -3.96
N ILE A 95 -6.53 12.82 -4.21
CA ILE A 95 -5.80 12.50 -5.45
C ILE A 95 -6.73 12.61 -6.66
N LEU A 96 -7.94 12.02 -6.58
CA LEU A 96 -8.93 12.09 -7.65
C LEU A 96 -9.41 13.52 -7.89
N SER A 97 -9.59 14.32 -6.84
CA SER A 97 -9.98 15.73 -6.94
C SER A 97 -8.91 16.55 -7.64
N TYR A 98 -7.64 16.37 -7.29
CA TYR A 98 -6.51 17.01 -7.98
C TYR A 98 -6.44 16.58 -9.45
N TYR A 99 -6.53 15.28 -9.74
CA TYR A 99 -6.50 14.75 -11.11
C TYR A 99 -7.59 15.39 -12.00
N ARG A 100 -8.80 15.59 -11.48
CA ARG A 100 -9.91 16.23 -12.22
C ARG A 100 -9.66 17.69 -12.58
N THR A 101 -8.69 18.37 -11.95
CA THR A 101 -8.31 19.75 -12.29
C THR A 101 -7.35 19.84 -13.47
N LEU A 102 -6.76 18.72 -13.89
CA LEU A 102 -5.80 18.68 -14.99
C LEU A 102 -6.54 18.80 -16.34
N SER A 103 -6.16 19.79 -17.16
CA SER A 103 -6.83 20.06 -18.43
C SER A 103 -6.56 19.01 -19.50
N GLN A 104 -5.37 18.36 -19.48
CA GLN A 104 -4.94 17.36 -20.46
C GLN A 104 -3.90 16.39 -19.86
N PRO A 105 -4.30 15.47 -18.98
CA PRO A 105 -3.34 14.59 -18.29
C PRO A 105 -2.69 13.51 -19.17
N ALA A 106 -3.02 13.40 -20.46
CA ALA A 106 -2.56 12.36 -21.41
C ALA A 106 -2.90 10.89 -21.03
N PHE A 107 -3.51 10.65 -19.87
CA PHE A 107 -4.14 9.39 -19.49
C PHE A 107 -5.53 9.62 -18.86
N THR A 108 -6.40 8.62 -18.97
CA THR A 108 -7.73 8.59 -18.34
C THR A 108 -7.72 7.61 -17.16
N LEU A 109 -7.96 8.11 -15.95
CA LEU A 109 -8.09 7.28 -14.74
C LEU A 109 -9.50 6.71 -14.62
N LYS A 110 -9.64 5.38 -14.69
CA LYS A 110 -10.91 4.66 -14.53
C LYS A 110 -11.19 4.29 -13.08
N LYS A 111 -10.16 3.83 -12.37
CA LYS A 111 -10.25 3.44 -10.96
C LYS A 111 -8.92 3.64 -10.27
N LEU A 112 -8.96 4.15 -9.06
CA LEU A 112 -7.83 4.19 -8.13
C LEU A 112 -8.18 3.36 -6.89
N THR A 113 -7.32 2.41 -6.55
CA THR A 113 -7.43 1.63 -5.30
C THR A 113 -6.16 1.83 -4.49
N LEU A 114 -6.32 2.19 -3.22
CA LEU A 114 -5.22 2.31 -2.26
C LEU A 114 -5.23 1.08 -1.35
N LYS A 115 -4.05 0.52 -1.10
CA LYS A 115 -3.84 -0.48 -0.06
C LYS A 115 -2.62 -0.09 0.76
N THR A 116 -2.69 -0.25 2.07
CA THR A 116 -1.47 -0.42 2.87
C THR A 116 -0.95 -1.84 2.66
N ARG A 117 0.36 -1.99 2.44
CA ARG A 117 1.04 -3.28 2.52
C ARG A 117 1.90 -3.35 3.78
N LEU A 118 1.76 -4.45 4.51
CA LEU A 118 2.53 -4.77 5.69
C LEU A 118 3.45 -5.95 5.38
N TYR A 119 4.74 -5.75 5.64
CA TYR A 119 5.75 -6.81 5.63
C TYR A 119 6.13 -7.11 7.07
N VAL A 120 5.93 -8.36 7.50
CA VAL A 120 6.29 -8.79 8.86
C VAL A 120 7.46 -9.76 8.77
N PHE A 121 8.47 -9.50 9.59
CA PHE A 121 9.72 -10.24 9.66
C PHE A 121 9.81 -11.01 10.97
N GLY A 122 10.36 -12.22 10.89
CA GLY A 122 10.51 -13.13 12.02
C GLY A 122 9.57 -14.34 11.92
N GLN A 123 10.01 -15.44 12.52
CA GLN A 123 9.28 -16.71 12.52
C GLN A 123 8.05 -16.65 13.44
N GLY A 124 6.94 -17.26 13.02
CA GLY A 124 5.68 -17.29 13.78
C GLY A 124 4.79 -16.07 13.57
N ALA A 125 4.89 -15.41 12.41
CA ALA A 125 4.00 -14.33 12.01
C ALA A 125 2.63 -14.89 11.57
N GLU A 126 1.77 -15.20 12.55
CA GLU A 126 0.44 -15.78 12.33
C GLU A 126 -0.53 -14.78 11.67
N PRO A 127 -0.97 -14.99 10.41
CA PRO A 127 -1.76 -14.00 9.67
C PRO A 127 -3.09 -13.64 10.37
N SER A 128 -3.71 -14.60 11.05
CA SER A 128 -5.00 -14.42 11.72
C SER A 128 -4.96 -13.34 12.82
N ILE A 129 -3.82 -13.21 13.51
CA ILE A 129 -3.62 -12.19 14.55
C ILE A 129 -3.54 -10.80 13.93
N PHE A 130 -2.74 -10.63 12.87
CA PHE A 130 -2.60 -9.36 12.16
C PHE A 130 -3.91 -8.94 11.50
N VAL A 131 -4.63 -9.86 10.86
CA VAL A 131 -5.94 -9.56 10.26
C VAL A 131 -6.93 -9.11 11.33
N ARG A 132 -7.04 -9.83 12.46
CA ARG A 132 -7.96 -9.49 13.55
C ARG A 132 -7.70 -8.10 14.14
N ASP A 133 -6.43 -7.74 14.34
CA ASP A 133 -6.08 -6.52 15.09
C ASP A 133 -5.95 -5.29 14.18
N ILE A 134 -5.63 -5.46 12.89
CA ILE A 134 -5.40 -4.35 11.95
C ILE A 134 -6.61 -4.10 11.03
N VAL A 135 -7.28 -5.18 10.59
CA VAL A 135 -8.30 -5.08 9.55
C VAL A 135 -9.66 -4.87 10.20
N ASN A 136 -10.21 -3.67 10.06
CA ASN A 136 -11.61 -3.42 10.41
C ASN A 136 -12.53 -4.09 9.36
N PRO A 137 -13.30 -5.13 9.71
CA PRO A 137 -14.09 -5.90 8.75
C PRO A 137 -15.26 -5.10 8.16
N ALA A 138 -15.68 -3.99 8.78
CA ALA A 138 -16.75 -3.16 8.25
C ALA A 138 -16.27 -2.38 7.01
N ILE A 139 -15.06 -1.81 7.08
CA ILE A 139 -14.57 -0.81 6.12
C ILE A 139 -13.38 -1.27 5.28
N HIS A 140 -12.63 -2.29 5.69
CA HIS A 140 -11.45 -2.78 4.97
C HIS A 140 -11.72 -4.07 4.19
N THR A 141 -11.04 -4.21 3.06
CA THR A 141 -10.71 -5.50 2.43
C THR A 141 -9.26 -5.82 2.75
N HIS A 142 -8.91 -7.11 2.71
CA HIS A 142 -7.53 -7.53 2.89
C HIS A 142 -7.19 -8.75 2.04
N GLU A 143 -5.89 -9.01 1.90
CA GLU A 143 -5.32 -10.12 1.14
C GLU A 143 -3.99 -10.54 1.80
N VAL A 144 -3.88 -11.82 2.14
CA VAL A 144 -2.61 -12.39 2.63
C VAL A 144 -1.87 -12.97 1.43
N LEU A 145 -0.77 -12.32 1.04
CA LEU A 145 0.00 -12.67 -0.15
C LEU A 145 1.09 -13.70 0.12
N LYS A 146 1.55 -13.74 1.36
CA LYS A 146 2.53 -14.72 1.83
C LYS A 146 2.30 -14.99 3.31
N ALA A 147 2.38 -16.25 3.68
CA ALA A 147 2.46 -16.73 5.05
C ALA A 147 3.49 -17.88 5.08
N ALA A 148 4.33 -17.91 6.12
CA ALA A 148 5.37 -18.92 6.34
C ALA A 148 4.87 -20.00 7.32
#